data_AF-D0NRT7-F1
#
_entry.id   AF-D0NRT7-F1
#
_cell.length_a   1.000
_cell.length_b   1.000
_cell.length_c   1.000
_cell.angle_alpha   90.00
_cell.angle_beta   90.00
_cell.angle_gamma   90.00
#
_symmetry.space_group_name_H-M   'P 1'
#
loop_
_entity.id
_entity.type
_entity.pdbx_description
1 polymer ?
#
loop_
_entity_poly.entity_id
_entity_poly.type
_entity_poly.pdbx_seq_one_letter_code
_entity_poly.pdbx_strand_id
1 'polypeptide(L)'
;MLSAKVLIFTVGVLAAVAEAAGTCPSIENNVDYSGADVGSARSSSANGCCSICSSTNGCGAFTWTNYNGGTCWLKQSKGTGKASSGSISAVLQTSSSSGSLHSFWKTTSTTAVLTSAVSPARRPTDAARSAPRRTAAVRSPGRTTTAVRVG
;
A
#
# COMPACT_ATOMS: atom_id res chain seq x y z
N MET A 1 0.44 4.42 -67.91
CA MET A 1 -0.14 3.36 -67.06
C MET A 1 0.23 3.66 -65.62
N LEU A 2 -0.78 3.86 -64.77
CA LEU A 2 -0.89 3.74 -63.29
C LEU A 2 0.43 3.45 -62.51
N SER A 3 0.76 4.09 -61.38
CA SER A 3 -0.09 4.68 -60.35
C SER A 3 0.66 5.73 -59.53
N ALA A 4 0.26 6.99 -59.68
CA ALA A 4 0.35 7.99 -58.62
C ALA A 4 -0.61 7.57 -57.50
N LYS A 5 -0.13 6.77 -56.55
CA LYS A 5 -0.90 6.35 -55.37
C LYS A 5 0.01 5.98 -54.20
N VAL A 6 0.96 6.84 -53.90
CA VAL A 6 1.49 6.95 -52.53
C VAL A 6 1.30 8.39 -52.06
N LEU A 7 0.10 8.91 -52.32
CA LEU A 7 -0.46 9.99 -51.53
C LEU A 7 -1.08 9.34 -50.28
N ILE A 8 -0.49 9.64 -49.12
CA ILE A 8 -1.24 9.90 -47.88
C ILE A 8 -2.02 8.69 -47.31
N PHE A 9 -1.32 7.80 -46.61
CA PHE A 9 -1.84 6.97 -45.50
C PHE A 9 -0.57 6.62 -44.69
N THR A 10 -0.25 7.15 -43.52
CA THR A 10 -1.08 7.49 -42.36
C THR A 10 -0.33 8.53 -41.52
N VAL A 11 -0.78 9.78 -41.56
CA VAL A 11 -0.61 10.67 -40.39
C VAL A 11 -1.52 10.11 -39.30
N GLY A 12 -1.00 9.95 -38.08
CA GLY A 12 -1.77 9.53 -36.92
C GLY A 12 -1.55 8.04 -36.62
N VAL A 13 -1.05 7.64 -35.47
CA VAL A 13 -1.02 8.30 -34.17
C VAL A 13 0.26 7.78 -33.50
N LEU A 14 1.28 8.63 -33.35
CA LEU A 14 2.27 8.43 -32.29
C LEU A 14 1.54 8.79 -30.99
N ALA A 15 0.64 7.92 -30.55
CA ALA A 15 0.21 7.94 -29.17
C ALA A 15 1.47 7.58 -28.41
N ALA A 16 2.11 8.60 -27.83
CA ALA A 16 2.81 8.37 -26.58
C ALA A 16 1.74 7.82 -25.65
N VAL A 17 1.62 6.49 -25.61
CA VAL A 17 1.09 5.82 -24.44
C VAL A 17 2.05 6.26 -23.34
N ALA A 18 1.72 7.35 -22.66
CA ALA A 18 2.18 7.56 -21.32
C ALA A 18 1.53 6.42 -20.53
N GLU A 19 2.11 5.22 -20.66
CA GLU A 19 1.96 4.15 -19.71
C GLU A 19 2.17 4.87 -18.38
N ALA A 20 1.11 4.98 -17.59
CA ALA A 20 1.23 5.53 -16.26
C ALA A 20 2.17 4.56 -15.54
N ALA A 21 3.47 4.86 -15.59
CA ALA A 21 4.50 4.04 -15.01
C ALA A 21 4.34 4.20 -13.51
N GLY A 22 3.48 3.38 -12.95
CA GLY A 22 3.31 3.25 -11.52
C GLY A 22 4.65 2.86 -10.95
N THR A 23 5.20 3.72 -10.11
CA THR A 23 6.44 3.43 -9.40
C THR A 23 6.09 2.77 -8.07
N CYS A 24 6.95 1.89 -7.57
CA CYS A 24 6.75 1.24 -6.26
C CYS A 24 7.89 1.62 -5.32
N PRO A 25 7.88 2.86 -4.77
CA PRO A 25 8.95 3.34 -3.92
C PRO A 25 8.97 2.72 -2.52
N SER A 26 7.87 2.10 -2.10
CA SER A 26 7.70 1.55 -0.75
C SER A 26 7.56 0.03 -0.78
N ILE A 27 8.67 -0.66 -1.08
CA ILE A 27 8.78 -2.13 -0.95
C ILE A 27 8.97 -2.48 0.53
N GLU A 28 8.09 -3.32 1.06
CA GLU A 28 8.12 -3.86 2.42
C GLU A 28 8.39 -5.37 2.36
N ASN A 29 9.51 -5.81 2.94
CA ASN A 29 9.87 -7.21 3.05
C ASN A 29 9.19 -7.87 4.26
N ASN A 30 8.85 -9.14 4.10
CA ASN A 30 8.15 -9.97 5.09
C ASN A 30 6.77 -9.44 5.48
N VAL A 31 6.07 -8.82 4.53
CA VAL A 31 4.73 -8.26 4.73
C VAL A 31 3.79 -8.79 3.65
N ASP A 32 2.61 -9.20 4.06
CA ASP A 32 1.47 -9.56 3.21
C ASP A 32 0.34 -8.54 3.41
N TYR A 33 -0.22 -8.04 2.32
CA TYR A 33 -1.30 -7.05 2.35
C TYR A 33 -2.66 -7.75 2.24
N SER A 34 -3.59 -7.47 3.16
CA SER A 34 -4.93 -8.07 3.15
C SER A 34 -5.95 -7.31 2.29
N GLY A 35 -5.49 -6.44 1.39
CA GLY A 35 -6.37 -5.66 0.50
C GLY A 35 -7.17 -6.54 -0.46
N ALA A 36 -8.28 -6.00 -0.98
CA ALA A 36 -9.10 -6.70 -1.98
C ALA A 36 -8.27 -7.06 -3.22
N ASP A 37 -8.26 -8.32 -3.60
CA ASP A 37 -7.48 -8.80 -4.74
C ASP A 37 -8.14 -8.40 -6.07
N VAL A 38 -7.37 -7.77 -6.97
CA VAL A 38 -7.79 -7.58 -8.37
C VAL A 38 -7.47 -8.80 -9.23
N GLY A 39 -6.54 -9.63 -8.78
CA GLY A 39 -6.11 -10.82 -9.49
C GLY A 39 -4.73 -11.29 -9.08
N SER A 40 -4.18 -12.23 -9.86
CA SER A 40 -2.82 -12.71 -9.66
C SER A 40 -2.10 -12.88 -10.99
N ALA A 41 -0.78 -12.73 -10.94
CA ALA A 41 0.10 -12.88 -12.10
C ALA A 41 1.41 -13.56 -11.69
N ARG A 42 2.10 -14.21 -12.62
CA ARG A 42 3.43 -14.79 -12.34
C ARG A 42 4.51 -13.74 -12.54
N SER A 43 5.46 -13.69 -11.62
CA SER A 43 6.68 -12.91 -11.78
C SER A 43 7.77 -13.48 -10.89
N SER A 44 8.98 -13.59 -11.43
CA SER A 44 10.15 -14.06 -10.68
C SER A 44 10.65 -13.08 -9.63
N SER A 45 10.12 -11.84 -9.59
CA SER A 45 10.61 -10.80 -8.69
C SER A 45 9.53 -9.79 -8.34
N ALA A 46 9.62 -9.21 -7.14
CA ALA A 46 8.71 -8.16 -6.68
C ALA A 46 8.70 -6.92 -7.60
N ASN A 47 9.84 -6.58 -8.22
CA ASN A 47 9.89 -5.48 -9.18
C ASN A 47 9.04 -5.75 -10.44
N GLY A 48 9.00 -7.01 -10.89
CA GLY A 48 8.12 -7.38 -12.01
C GLY A 48 6.64 -7.27 -11.61
N CYS A 49 6.29 -7.53 -10.35
CA CYS A 49 4.93 -7.27 -9.85
C CYS A 49 4.57 -5.79 -9.86
N CYS A 50 5.54 -4.89 -9.63
CA CYS A 50 5.31 -3.46 -9.73
C CYS A 50 4.86 -3.08 -11.16
N SER A 51 5.58 -3.55 -12.18
CA SER A 51 5.22 -3.30 -13.58
C SER A 51 3.86 -3.88 -13.93
N ILE A 52 3.57 -5.11 -13.51
CA ILE A 52 2.27 -5.74 -13.75
C ILE A 52 1.15 -4.95 -13.06
N CYS A 53 1.36 -4.53 -11.82
CA CYS A 53 0.38 -3.72 -11.08
C CYS A 53 0.18 -2.36 -11.76
N SER A 54 1.24 -1.71 -12.25
CA SER A 54 1.11 -0.45 -12.99
C SER A 54 0.26 -0.55 -14.25
N SER A 55 0.32 -1.69 -14.94
CA SER A 55 -0.48 -1.96 -16.14
C SER A 55 -1.88 -2.52 -15.82
N THR A 56 -2.16 -2.87 -14.56
CA THR A 56 -3.43 -3.47 -14.16
C THR A 56 -4.37 -2.39 -13.63
N ASN A 57 -5.47 -2.17 -14.35
CA ASN A 57 -6.46 -1.19 -13.93
C ASN A 57 -7.04 -1.53 -12.54
N GLY A 58 -7.02 -0.54 -11.65
CA GLY A 58 -7.49 -0.72 -10.27
C GLY A 58 -6.50 -1.43 -9.36
N CYS A 59 -5.25 -1.70 -9.77
CA CYS A 59 -4.21 -2.17 -8.86
C CYS A 59 -3.56 -0.98 -8.13
N GLY A 60 -3.68 -0.95 -6.81
CA GLY A 60 -3.07 0.07 -5.94
C GLY A 60 -1.98 -0.48 -5.02
N ALA A 61 -1.86 -1.80 -4.91
CA ALA A 61 -0.81 -2.47 -4.17
C ALA A 61 -0.60 -3.90 -4.69
N PHE A 62 0.52 -4.52 -4.35
CA PHE A 62 0.73 -5.94 -4.62
C PHE A 62 1.45 -6.62 -3.46
N THR A 63 1.32 -7.94 -3.40
CA THR A 63 2.16 -8.81 -2.59
C THR A 63 2.78 -9.88 -3.47
N TRP A 64 4.10 -9.94 -3.53
CA TRP A 64 4.85 -11.01 -4.16
C TRP A 64 5.17 -12.11 -3.16
N THR A 65 5.01 -13.37 -3.56
CA THR A 65 5.44 -14.54 -2.79
C THR A 65 6.19 -15.51 -3.68
N ASN A 66 7.01 -16.38 -3.10
CA ASN A 66 7.71 -17.44 -3.83
C ASN A 66 6.79 -18.60 -4.29
N TYR A 67 5.47 -18.41 -4.23
CA TYR A 67 4.50 -19.42 -4.65
C TYR A 67 4.64 -19.69 -6.15
N ASN A 68 4.69 -20.96 -6.57
CA ASN A 68 4.88 -21.40 -7.97
C ASN A 68 6.11 -20.77 -8.68
N GLY A 69 7.19 -20.51 -7.95
CA GLY A 69 8.38 -19.87 -8.53
C GLY A 69 8.27 -18.35 -8.66
N GLY A 70 7.26 -17.75 -8.03
CA GLY A 70 7.03 -16.31 -8.00
C GLY A 70 5.63 -15.93 -8.46
N THR A 71 4.78 -15.52 -7.51
CA THR A 71 3.41 -15.08 -7.78
C THR A 71 3.18 -13.69 -7.19
N CYS A 72 2.63 -12.80 -8.00
CA CYS A 72 2.14 -11.48 -7.65
C CYS A 72 0.65 -11.57 -7.33
N TRP A 73 0.28 -11.27 -6.09
CA TRP A 73 -1.09 -11.04 -5.66
C TRP A 73 -1.39 -9.56 -5.79
N LEU A 74 -2.09 -9.19 -6.85
CA LEU A 74 -2.40 -7.80 -7.19
C LEU A 74 -3.62 -7.37 -6.39
N LYS A 75 -3.57 -6.18 -5.78
CA LYS A 75 -4.58 -5.70 -4.84
C LYS A 75 -5.05 -4.30 -5.21
N GLN A 76 -6.32 -4.02 -4.94
CA GLN A 76 -6.91 -2.70 -5.16
C GLN A 76 -6.28 -1.62 -4.28
N SER A 77 -5.88 -1.99 -3.06
CA SER A 77 -5.26 -1.09 -2.09
C SER A 77 -4.45 -1.89 -1.06
N LYS A 78 -3.62 -1.21 -0.28
CA LYS A 78 -2.76 -1.82 0.76
C LYS A 78 -3.53 -2.67 1.79
N GLY A 79 -4.76 -2.27 2.15
CA GLY A 79 -5.49 -2.90 3.25
C GLY A 79 -4.67 -2.93 4.55
N THR A 80 -4.71 -4.04 5.29
CA THR A 80 -3.89 -4.24 6.49
C THR A 80 -2.65 -5.07 6.16
N GLY A 81 -1.47 -4.58 6.55
CA GLY A 81 -0.23 -5.37 6.49
C GLY A 81 -0.18 -6.40 7.62
N LYS A 82 0.12 -7.65 7.28
CA LYS A 82 0.40 -8.75 8.20
C LYS A 82 1.86 -9.18 8.00
N ALA A 83 2.57 -9.45 9.08
CA ALA A 83 3.91 -10.02 8.98
C ALA A 83 3.81 -11.43 8.39
N SER A 84 4.51 -11.68 7.28
CA SER A 84 4.55 -12.96 6.58
C SER A 84 5.94 -13.19 6.03
N SER A 85 6.66 -14.17 6.59
CA SER A 85 8.04 -14.43 6.20
C SER A 85 8.12 -14.84 4.71
N GLY A 86 8.99 -14.19 3.95
CA GLY A 86 9.18 -14.46 2.52
C GLY A 86 8.18 -13.78 1.58
N SER A 87 7.18 -13.07 2.09
CA SER A 87 6.32 -12.19 1.28
C SER A 87 6.97 -10.81 1.10
N ILE A 88 6.82 -10.20 -0.07
CA ILE A 88 7.31 -8.85 -0.35
C ILE A 88 6.16 -8.03 -0.91
N SER A 89 5.76 -6.96 -0.24
CA SER A 89 4.62 -6.14 -0.67
C SER A 89 5.04 -4.73 -1.03
N ALA A 90 4.31 -4.06 -1.92
CA ALA A 90 4.48 -2.63 -2.13
C ALA A 90 3.17 -1.97 -2.55
N VAL A 91 3.08 -0.67 -2.30
CA VAL A 91 2.02 0.18 -2.83
C VAL A 91 2.45 0.80 -4.14
N LEU A 92 1.53 0.82 -5.10
CA LEU A 92 1.75 1.50 -6.36
C LEU A 92 1.57 3.01 -6.12
N GLN A 93 2.54 3.80 -6.56
CA GLN A 93 2.40 5.23 -6.71
C GLN A 93 2.19 5.49 -8.19
N THR A 94 0.93 5.62 -8.59
CA THR A 94 0.63 6.25 -9.87
C THR A 94 1.11 7.70 -9.78
N SER A 95 1.57 8.28 -10.88
CA SER A 95 2.08 9.67 -10.90
C SER A 95 1.02 10.71 -10.51
N SER A 96 -0.22 10.28 -10.25
CA SER A 96 -1.30 11.07 -9.64
C SER A 96 -1.31 11.04 -8.10
N SER A 97 -0.46 10.22 -7.46
CA SER A 97 -0.44 9.99 -6.02
C SER A 97 0.90 10.30 -5.35
N SER A 98 1.97 10.52 -6.13
CA SER A 98 3.25 10.99 -5.59
C SER A 98 3.20 12.49 -5.32
N GLY A 99 2.37 12.91 -4.35
CA GLY A 99 2.19 14.31 -4.02
C GLY A 99 0.89 14.70 -3.33
N SER A 100 0.28 13.86 -2.48
CA SER A 100 -0.55 14.40 -1.37
C SER A 100 0.36 14.91 -0.24
N LEU A 101 1.25 15.83 -0.58
CA LEU A 101 1.53 16.92 0.33
C LEU A 101 0.28 17.80 0.27
N HIS A 102 -0.47 17.79 1.37
CA HIS A 102 -1.44 18.81 1.72
C HIS A 102 -2.79 18.81 0.97
N SER A 103 -3.82 18.29 1.66
CA SER A 103 -5.24 18.68 1.56
C SER A 103 -5.51 20.19 1.76
N PHE A 104 -4.54 21.07 1.52
CA PHE A 104 -4.64 22.50 1.85
C PHE A 104 -4.98 23.39 0.64
N TRP A 105 -5.05 22.84 -0.59
CA TRP A 105 -5.49 23.61 -1.77
C TRP A 105 -6.95 23.35 -2.17
N LYS A 106 -7.65 22.42 -1.52
CA LYS A 106 -9.12 22.36 -1.60
C LYS A 106 -9.74 23.43 -0.70
N THR A 107 -9.27 24.68 -0.82
CA THR A 107 -9.94 25.86 -0.28
C THR A 107 -10.61 26.54 -1.45
N THR A 108 -11.91 26.25 -1.54
CA THR A 108 -12.91 26.79 -2.44
C THR A 108 -12.70 28.27 -2.79
N SER A 109 -12.52 28.55 -4.08
CA SER A 109 -12.95 29.82 -4.66
C SER A 109 -14.46 29.94 -4.52
N THR A 110 -14.93 30.66 -3.50
CA THR A 110 -16.17 31.42 -3.63
C THR A 110 -15.97 32.77 -2.97
N THR A 111 -15.90 33.78 -3.82
CA THR A 111 -15.86 35.20 -3.49
C THR A 111 -17.10 35.58 -2.69
N ALA A 112 -16.87 36.34 -1.60
CA ALA A 112 -17.77 37.29 -0.94
C ALA A 112 -19.14 36.81 -0.41
N VAL A 113 -19.37 36.95 0.90
CA VAL A 113 -20.00 38.15 1.46
C VAL A 113 -19.70 38.25 2.96
N LEU A 114 -19.47 39.49 3.40
CA LEU A 114 -19.22 39.91 4.76
C LEU A 114 -20.47 39.75 5.62
N THR A 115 -20.41 38.98 6.71
CA THR A 115 -21.20 39.24 7.92
C THR A 115 -20.61 38.50 9.14
N SER A 116 -19.98 39.30 9.99
CA SER A 116 -20.04 39.31 11.45
C SER A 116 -20.47 38.03 12.21
N ALA A 117 -19.54 37.59 13.06
CA ALA A 117 -19.76 37.13 14.43
C ALA A 117 -20.73 35.96 14.67
N VAL A 118 -20.18 34.83 15.13
CA VAL A 118 -20.54 34.25 16.44
C VAL A 118 -19.69 33.00 16.69
N SER A 119 -18.82 33.07 17.69
CA SER A 119 -18.19 31.90 18.31
C SER A 119 -19.27 31.00 18.89
N PRO A 120 -19.06 29.68 18.91
CA PRO A 120 -18.88 29.10 20.23
C PRO A 120 -17.69 28.14 20.28
N ALA A 121 -16.89 28.34 21.33
CA ALA A 121 -15.93 27.38 21.80
C ALA A 121 -16.58 26.01 21.99
N ARG A 122 -16.04 24.96 21.35
CA ARG A 122 -16.15 23.59 21.86
C ARG A 122 -14.77 22.94 21.80
N ARG A 123 -14.20 22.88 23.00
CA ARG A 123 -13.03 22.09 23.39
C ARG A 123 -13.39 20.60 23.30
N PRO A 124 -12.71 19.78 22.49
CA PRO A 124 -12.74 18.34 22.68
C PRO A 124 -11.70 17.98 23.74
N THR A 125 -12.16 17.85 24.99
CA THR A 125 -11.51 16.97 25.96
C THR A 125 -12.25 15.65 25.94
N ASP A 126 -11.60 14.61 25.42
CA ASP A 126 -11.70 13.21 25.87
C ASP A 126 -10.49 12.49 25.26
N ALA A 127 -9.44 12.16 26.02
CA ALA A 127 -9.41 11.10 27.03
C ALA A 127 -9.80 9.73 26.44
N ALA A 128 -8.80 8.95 26.01
CA ALA A 128 -8.69 7.53 26.34
C ALA A 128 -7.49 6.91 25.60
N ARG A 129 -6.36 6.94 26.29
CA ARG A 129 -5.18 6.09 26.05
C ARG A 129 -5.54 4.66 26.44
N SER A 130 -5.90 3.82 25.47
CA SER A 130 -6.00 2.37 25.68
C SER A 130 -4.66 1.71 25.39
N ALA A 131 -3.86 1.56 26.44
CA ALA A 131 -2.74 0.62 26.46
C ALA A 131 -3.26 -0.82 26.67
N PRO A 132 -2.77 -1.83 25.94
CA PRO A 132 -2.98 -3.21 26.32
C PRO A 132 -2.05 -3.59 27.49
N ARG A 133 -2.64 -3.81 28.68
CA ARG A 133 -1.99 -4.46 29.82
C ARG A 133 -2.67 -5.80 30.07
N ARG A 134 -2.02 -6.90 29.71
CA ARG A 134 -2.30 -8.27 30.19
C ARG A 134 -1.10 -9.18 29.85
N THR A 135 -0.57 -10.08 30.66
CA THR A 135 -0.65 -10.37 32.10
C THR A 135 0.46 -11.42 32.36
N ALA A 136 1.01 -11.45 33.57
CA ALA A 136 1.54 -12.63 34.27
C ALA A 136 2.71 -13.43 33.67
N ALA A 137 3.93 -13.08 34.09
CA ALA A 137 4.97 -14.07 34.33
C ALA A 137 4.64 -14.81 35.64
N VAL A 138 4.26 -16.07 35.55
CA VAL A 138 4.11 -16.98 36.69
C VAL A 138 5.51 -17.43 37.13
N ARG A 139 5.83 -17.11 38.38
CA ARG A 139 7.07 -17.50 39.08
C ARG A 139 6.77 -18.82 39.82
N SER A 140 7.38 -19.92 39.39
CA SER A 140 7.31 -21.20 40.12
C SER A 140 8.24 -21.20 41.33
N PRO A 141 7.79 -21.63 42.52
CA PRO A 141 8.67 -22.05 43.60
C PRO A 141 8.74 -23.58 43.69
N GLY A 142 9.94 -24.11 43.91
CA GLY A 142 10.11 -25.41 44.56
C GLY A 142 10.97 -26.43 43.81
N ARG A 143 12.22 -26.59 44.25
CA ARG A 143 12.68 -27.90 44.75
C ARG A 143 13.87 -27.71 45.68
N THR A 144 13.56 -27.73 46.97
CA THR A 144 14.46 -27.93 48.09
C THR A 144 15.10 -29.32 47.96
N THR A 145 16.41 -29.39 47.70
CA THR A 145 17.14 -30.65 47.82
C THR A 145 17.61 -30.78 49.26
N THR A 146 16.85 -31.53 50.05
CA THR A 146 17.19 -31.93 51.42
C THR A 146 18.47 -32.77 51.42
N ALA A 147 19.47 -32.31 52.17
CA ALA A 147 20.66 -33.08 52.54
C ALA A 147 20.49 -33.65 53.96
N VAL A 148 20.45 -34.98 54.09
CA VAL A 148 20.64 -35.74 55.34
C VAL A 148 21.30 -37.08 54.94
N ARG A 149 22.63 -37.23 55.15
CA ARG A 149 23.35 -38.17 56.05
C ARG A 149 22.81 -39.62 56.03
N VAL A 150 23.58 -40.72 56.02
CA VAL A 150 24.78 -41.15 56.78
C VAL A 150 25.33 -42.42 56.09
N GLY A 151 26.64 -42.68 56.18
CA GLY A 151 27.29 -43.93 55.74
C GLY A 151 28.80 -43.78 55.71
#